data_AF-A0A1B8AHA0-F1
#
_entry.id   AF-A0A1B8AHA0-F1
#
_cell.length_a   1.000
_cell.length_b   1.000
_cell.length_c   1.000
_cell.angle_alpha   90.00
_cell.angle_beta   90.00
_cell.angle_gamma   90.00
#
_symmetry.space_group_name_H-M   'P 1'
#
loop_
_entity.id
_entity.type
_entity.pdbx_description
1 polymer ?
#
loop_
_entity_poly.entity_id
_entity_poly.type
_entity_poly.pdbx_seq_one_letter_code
_entity_poly.pdbx_strand_id
1 'polypeptide(L)'
;MNDTKGIPRLRRSARVLGKRPRTDFEDDGIPAPSSPSVRQATRTIRTGECLACAEEFRLSSMTLAPCSHLFCKPCLRRLVSLAMANEVSFPARCCDKTIPVTYRNGFSKEVVALYQAKRIEFEIPPLERVYCSSQPCAAFIPPARIISGVGHCAHCSTITCVTCKKKSHNGPCGKLEEEDLQSVLELAERTGWKRCGKCGHLIEKSVGCNHMICLCGNDFCYNCGKNSRQSIIAAQMAEDTGEEMDDEMIEEMMAEEVMVDLVAERMDERDWDERPCNHRWNRLLEPSNCQECGKTVQGYNIFVCRACELVACLACRQEH
;
A
#
# COMPACT_ATOMS: atom_id res chain seq x y z
N MET A 1 30.41 35.06 -45.86
CA MET A 1 31.05 35.07 -47.18
C MET A 1 30.86 33.68 -47.78
N ASN A 2 30.10 33.39 -48.82
CA ASN A 2 29.17 34.06 -49.73
C ASN A 2 28.17 32.93 -50.11
N ASP A 3 26.85 33.16 -50.10
CA ASP A 3 26.07 33.61 -51.28
C ASP A 3 26.31 32.71 -52.51
N THR A 4 25.35 32.05 -53.15
CA THR A 4 24.04 32.52 -53.60
C THR A 4 23.27 31.44 -54.40
N LYS A 5 21.92 31.52 -54.37
CA LYS A 5 20.92 31.39 -55.47
C LYS A 5 20.93 30.11 -56.36
N GLY A 6 19.83 29.48 -56.79
CA GLY A 6 18.41 29.83 -56.86
C GLY A 6 17.79 29.24 -58.16
N ILE A 7 16.85 28.29 -58.04
CA ILE A 7 15.49 28.13 -58.66
C ILE A 7 15.31 28.65 -60.13
N PRO A 8 14.65 27.95 -61.13
CA PRO A 8 13.16 27.90 -61.15
C PRO A 8 12.32 26.87 -61.98
N ARG A 9 11.14 26.58 -61.40
CA ARG A 9 9.73 26.61 -61.90
C ARG A 9 9.25 25.76 -63.09
N LEU A 10 8.01 25.23 -62.93
CA LEU A 10 6.84 25.34 -63.85
C LEU A 10 5.58 24.97 -63.01
N ARG A 11 4.68 25.87 -62.56
CA ARG A 11 3.58 26.63 -63.20
C ARG A 11 2.56 25.81 -64.01
N ARG A 12 1.31 25.83 -63.53
CA ARG A 12 0.02 26.04 -64.24
C ARG A 12 -1.09 26.10 -63.16
N SER A 13 -2.15 26.90 -63.20
CA SER A 13 -2.49 28.20 -63.77
C SER A 13 -3.79 28.61 -63.06
N ALA A 14 -3.95 29.89 -62.73
CA ALA A 14 -5.15 30.47 -62.15
C ALA A 14 -6.15 30.93 -63.24
N ARG A 15 -7.46 30.93 -62.94
CA ARG A 15 -8.47 31.88 -63.45
C ARG A 15 -9.45 32.14 -62.30
N VAL A 16 -9.40 33.30 -61.64
CA VAL A 16 -9.94 34.64 -61.97
C VAL A 16 -11.40 34.82 -61.55
N LEU A 17 -11.57 35.91 -60.79
CA LEU A 17 -12.71 36.42 -60.04
C LEU A 17 -13.89 36.88 -60.89
N GLY A 18 -15.10 36.79 -60.33
CA GLY A 18 -16.26 37.63 -60.64
C GLY A 18 -16.87 38.15 -59.34
N LYS A 19 -17.05 39.47 -59.21
CA LYS A 19 -17.58 40.17 -58.03
C LYS A 19 -18.90 40.90 -58.39
N ARG A 20 -19.78 40.99 -57.37
CA ARG A 20 -20.88 41.95 -57.08
C ARG A 20 -22.28 41.69 -57.72
N PRO A 21 -23.39 42.20 -57.13
CA PRO A 21 -23.49 43.14 -55.99
C PRO A 21 -24.38 42.68 -54.80
N ARG A 22 -24.26 43.42 -53.69
CA ARG A 22 -25.20 43.47 -52.57
C ARG A 22 -26.45 44.24 -53.01
N THR A 23 -27.63 43.77 -52.62
CA THR A 23 -28.84 44.59 -52.50
C THR A 23 -29.43 44.33 -51.14
N ASP A 24 -29.58 45.42 -50.39
CA ASP A 24 -30.21 45.49 -49.09
C ASP A 24 -31.73 45.30 -49.27
N PHE A 25 -32.34 44.43 -48.49
CA PHE A 25 -33.79 44.45 -48.24
C PHE A 25 -34.00 44.11 -46.77
N GLU A 26 -34.54 45.08 -46.06
CA GLU A 26 -34.93 45.05 -44.65
C GLU A 26 -36.22 44.23 -44.46
N ASP A 27 -36.27 43.59 -43.30
CA ASP A 27 -37.39 43.29 -42.40
C ASP A 27 -38.79 43.02 -42.98
N ASP A 28 -39.32 41.83 -42.65
CA ASP A 28 -40.69 41.67 -42.19
C ASP A 28 -40.81 40.30 -41.48
N GLY A 29 -40.82 40.34 -40.16
CA GLY A 29 -41.15 39.17 -39.33
C GLY A 29 -42.61 38.76 -39.48
N ILE A 30 -42.87 37.44 -39.39
CA ILE A 30 -44.01 36.80 -38.69
C ILE A 30 -43.75 35.27 -38.64
N PRO A 31 -44.18 34.57 -37.56
CA PRO A 31 -43.54 33.35 -37.09
C PRO A 31 -44.35 32.06 -37.36
N ALA A 32 -43.68 30.91 -37.47
CA ALA A 32 -44.27 29.58 -37.24
C ALA A 32 -43.19 28.48 -37.22
N PRO A 33 -43.46 27.29 -36.65
CA PRO A 33 -44.18 26.99 -35.43
C PRO A 33 -43.29 26.24 -34.42
N SER A 34 -43.69 26.33 -33.16
CA SER A 34 -43.19 25.59 -32.01
C SER A 34 -43.01 24.10 -32.31
N SER A 35 -41.75 23.69 -32.52
CA SER A 35 -41.38 22.28 -32.60
C SER A 35 -41.25 21.67 -31.21
N PRO A 36 -41.71 20.42 -31.01
CA PRO A 36 -41.84 19.80 -29.71
C PRO A 36 -40.47 19.45 -29.14
N SER A 37 -40.21 19.98 -27.94
CA SER A 37 -39.27 19.45 -26.94
C SER A 37 -38.09 18.67 -27.53
N VAL A 38 -37.03 19.40 -27.93
CA VAL A 38 -35.68 18.82 -27.87
C VAL A 38 -35.44 18.55 -26.39
N ARG A 39 -35.78 17.33 -25.94
CA ARG A 39 -35.24 16.78 -24.71
C ARG A 39 -33.74 16.70 -24.95
N GLN A 40 -33.03 17.79 -24.64
CA GLN A 40 -31.61 17.74 -24.39
C GLN A 40 -31.47 16.77 -23.22
N ALA A 41 -31.21 15.51 -23.54
CA ALA A 41 -30.60 14.58 -22.61
C ALA A 41 -29.20 15.14 -22.34
N THR A 42 -29.12 16.14 -21.46
CA THR A 42 -27.86 16.52 -20.83
C THR A 42 -27.42 15.27 -20.10
N ARG A 43 -26.48 14.54 -20.72
CA ARG A 43 -25.90 13.35 -20.13
C ARG A 43 -25.10 13.83 -18.93
N THR A 44 -25.74 13.90 -17.76
CA THR A 44 -25.12 14.34 -16.51
C THR A 44 -23.87 13.49 -16.31
N ILE A 45 -22.71 14.11 -16.44
CA ILE A 45 -21.43 13.43 -16.30
C ILE A 45 -21.33 13.05 -14.84
N ARG A 46 -21.39 11.74 -14.55
CA ARG A 46 -21.23 11.26 -13.18
C ARG A 46 -19.80 11.50 -12.73
N THR A 47 -19.63 12.26 -11.66
CA THR A 47 -18.36 12.53 -10.99
C THR A 47 -18.28 11.75 -9.68
N GLY A 48 -17.07 11.63 -9.15
CA GLY A 48 -16.80 11.11 -7.81
C GLY A 48 -15.53 11.73 -7.25
N GLU A 49 -15.42 11.71 -5.93
CA GLU A 49 -14.30 12.29 -5.20
C GLU A 49 -13.17 11.26 -5.00
N CYS A 50 -11.93 11.69 -5.20
CA CYS A 50 -10.75 10.85 -4.96
C CYS A 50 -10.42 10.82 -3.47
N LEU A 51 -10.34 9.62 -2.86
CA LEU A 51 -10.01 9.45 -1.45
C LEU A 51 -8.68 10.09 -1.03
N ALA A 52 -7.70 10.16 -1.94
CA ALA A 52 -6.35 10.60 -1.62
C ALA A 52 -6.11 12.11 -1.76
N CYS A 53 -6.83 12.79 -2.65
CA CYS A 53 -6.63 14.22 -2.90
C CYS A 53 -7.88 15.07 -2.72
N ALA A 54 -9.03 14.46 -2.39
CA ALA A 54 -10.32 15.12 -2.22
C ALA A 54 -10.80 15.94 -3.43
N GLU A 55 -10.25 15.68 -4.62
CA GLU A 55 -10.68 16.32 -5.87
C GLU A 55 -11.72 15.47 -6.61
N GLU A 56 -12.64 16.12 -7.33
CA GLU A 56 -13.65 15.45 -8.14
C GLU A 56 -13.14 15.11 -9.55
N PHE A 57 -13.43 13.89 -9.99
CA PHE A 57 -13.10 13.41 -11.34
C PHE A 57 -14.30 12.73 -11.99
N ARG A 58 -14.28 12.59 -13.31
CA ARG A 58 -15.27 11.76 -14.02
C ARG A 58 -15.14 10.32 -13.56
N LEU A 59 -16.23 9.67 -13.15
CA LEU A 59 -16.20 8.28 -12.66
C LEU A 59 -15.54 7.32 -13.66
N SER A 60 -15.74 7.54 -14.97
CA SER A 60 -15.12 6.73 -16.03
C SER A 60 -13.59 6.83 -16.10
N SER A 61 -13.01 7.82 -15.43
CA SER A 61 -11.56 8.04 -15.37
C SER A 61 -10.94 7.62 -14.03
N MET A 62 -11.77 7.23 -13.07
CA MET A 62 -11.36 6.82 -11.73
C MET A 62 -11.25 5.30 -11.64
N THR A 63 -10.54 4.83 -10.62
CA THR A 63 -10.44 3.41 -10.29
C THR A 63 -11.14 3.14 -8.97
N LEU A 64 -11.99 2.12 -8.95
CA LEU A 64 -12.68 1.66 -7.76
C LEU A 64 -11.82 0.60 -7.05
N ALA A 65 -11.46 0.86 -5.80
CA ALA A 65 -10.79 -0.12 -4.95
C ALA A 65 -11.77 -1.24 -4.50
N PRO A 66 -11.27 -2.41 -4.06
CA PRO A 66 -12.13 -3.50 -3.58
C PRO A 66 -12.98 -3.16 -2.34
N CYS A 67 -12.67 -2.07 -1.65
CA CYS A 67 -13.44 -1.51 -0.54
C CYS A 67 -14.42 -0.40 -0.98
N SER A 68 -14.63 -0.22 -2.28
CA SER A 68 -15.53 0.77 -2.88
C SER A 68 -15.08 2.24 -2.82
N HIS A 69 -13.88 2.52 -2.30
CA HIS A 69 -13.28 3.84 -2.41
C HIS A 69 -12.79 4.15 -3.83
N LEU A 70 -12.86 5.41 -4.22
CA LEU A 70 -12.47 5.88 -5.55
C LEU A 70 -11.10 6.58 -5.51
N PHE A 71 -10.28 6.32 -6.53
CA PHE A 71 -9.00 6.99 -6.72
C PHE A 71 -8.88 7.57 -8.14
N CYS A 72 -8.37 8.79 -8.25
CA CYS A 72 -7.87 9.30 -9.53
C CYS A 72 -6.60 8.55 -9.94
N LYS A 73 -6.33 8.44 -11.25
CA LYS A 73 -5.16 7.69 -11.77
C LYS A 73 -3.82 8.19 -11.20
N PRO A 74 -3.56 9.50 -11.08
CA PRO A 74 -2.31 9.98 -10.48
C PRO A 74 -2.10 9.51 -9.04
N CYS A 75 -3.10 9.67 -8.17
CA CYS A 75 -3.01 9.25 -6.77
C CYS A 75 -2.85 7.74 -6.64
N LEU A 76 -3.59 6.96 -7.43
CA LEU A 76 -3.44 5.50 -7.43
C LEU A 76 -2.03 5.06 -7.86
N ARG A 77 -1.45 5.69 -8.90
CA ARG A 77 -0.06 5.41 -9.30
C ARG A 77 0.92 5.75 -8.19
N ARG A 78 0.74 6.90 -7.54
CA ARG A 78 1.59 7.29 -6.41
C ARG A 78 1.51 6.29 -5.26
N LEU A 79 0.30 5.83 -4.91
CA LEU A 79 0.09 4.80 -3.88
C LEU A 79 0.85 3.52 -4.21
N VAL A 80 0.76 3.04 -5.46
CA VAL A 80 1.50 1.85 -5.91
C VAL A 80 3.01 2.08 -5.93
N SER A 81 3.47 3.25 -6.36
CA SER A 81 4.90 3.61 -6.31
C SER A 81 5.43 3.63 -4.89
N LEU A 82 4.68 4.17 -3.93
CA LEU A 82 5.06 4.14 -2.51
C LEU A 82 5.13 2.71 -1.98
N ALA A 83 4.12 1.89 -2.27
CA ALA A 83 4.12 0.48 -1.90
C ALA A 83 5.34 -0.29 -2.44
N MET A 84 5.75 -0.03 -3.68
CA MET A 84 6.96 -0.65 -4.26
C MET A 84 8.27 -0.13 -3.67
N ALA A 85 8.27 1.09 -3.12
CA ALA A 85 9.47 1.72 -2.55
C ALA A 85 9.72 1.28 -1.10
N ASN A 86 8.68 0.96 -0.34
CA ASN A 86 8.79 0.57 1.05
C ASN A 86 7.98 -0.70 1.35
N GLU A 87 8.68 -1.72 1.81
CA GLU A 87 8.14 -3.03 2.18
C GLU A 87 7.00 -2.95 3.20
N VAL A 88 7.06 -2.02 4.17
CA VAL A 88 6.00 -1.82 5.18
C VAL A 88 4.68 -1.38 4.52
N SER A 89 4.77 -0.61 3.44
CA SER A 89 3.62 -0.15 2.66
C SER A 89 3.21 -1.11 1.55
N PHE A 90 3.92 -2.24 1.42
CA PHE A 90 3.57 -3.30 0.48
C PHE A 90 2.61 -4.32 1.14
N PRO A 91 1.67 -4.90 0.40
CA PRO A 91 1.19 -4.48 -0.92
C PRO A 91 0.42 -3.15 -0.85
N ALA A 92 0.16 -2.52 -2.00
CA ALA A 92 -0.73 -1.36 -2.08
C ALA A 92 -2.12 -1.72 -1.56
N ARG A 93 -2.57 -1.07 -0.49
CA ARG A 93 -3.85 -1.32 0.18
C ARG A 93 -4.71 -0.06 0.22
N CYS A 94 -6.02 -0.27 0.31
CA CYS A 94 -6.97 0.74 0.77
C CYS A 94 -7.86 0.08 1.82
N CYS A 95 -7.92 0.65 3.02
CA CYS A 95 -8.40 -0.05 4.21
C CYS A 95 -7.63 -1.38 4.35
N ASP A 96 -8.32 -2.48 4.64
CA ASP A 96 -7.71 -3.80 4.78
C ASP A 96 -7.66 -4.61 3.48
N LYS A 97 -7.97 -3.97 2.33
CA LYS A 97 -8.04 -4.67 1.04
C LYS A 97 -6.90 -4.28 0.12
N THR A 98 -6.20 -5.28 -0.40
CA THR A 98 -5.16 -5.10 -1.42
C THR A 98 -5.77 -4.60 -2.72
N ILE A 99 -5.19 -3.54 -3.29
CA ILE A 99 -5.59 -3.00 -4.58
C ILE A 99 -4.87 -3.79 -5.68
N PRO A 100 -5.60 -4.41 -6.63
CA PRO A 100 -4.97 -5.14 -7.72
C PRO A 100 -4.18 -4.20 -8.65
N VAL A 101 -2.88 -4.44 -8.82
CA VAL A 101 -2.05 -3.73 -9.81
C VAL A 101 -2.11 -4.47 -11.13
N THR A 102 -3.06 -4.09 -11.99
CA THR A 102 -3.36 -4.79 -13.25
C THR A 102 -3.60 -3.81 -14.41
N TYR A 103 -3.57 -4.31 -15.64
CA TYR A 103 -3.93 -3.53 -16.84
C TYR A 103 -5.35 -2.94 -16.76
N ARG A 104 -6.29 -3.67 -16.14
CA ARG A 104 -7.68 -3.23 -15.97
C ARG A 104 -7.77 -1.95 -15.14
N ASN A 105 -6.85 -1.77 -14.20
CA ASN A 105 -6.75 -0.59 -13.35
C ASN A 105 -5.88 0.52 -13.97
N GLY A 106 -5.55 0.41 -15.26
CA GLY A 106 -4.87 1.46 -16.02
C GLY A 106 -3.37 1.57 -15.79
N PHE A 107 -2.74 0.51 -15.26
CA PHE A 107 -1.28 0.41 -15.14
C PHE A 107 -0.63 -0.11 -16.42
N SER A 108 0.60 0.35 -16.71
CA SER A 108 1.36 -0.11 -17.87
C SER A 108 1.97 -1.50 -17.63
N LYS A 109 2.48 -2.14 -18.71
CA LYS A 109 3.14 -3.46 -18.61
C LYS A 109 4.34 -3.43 -17.71
N GLU A 110 5.09 -2.34 -17.77
CA GLU A 110 6.30 -2.10 -17.00
C GLU A 110 5.95 -2.00 -15.51
N VAL A 111 4.92 -1.23 -15.14
CA VAL A 111 4.50 -1.08 -13.73
C VAL A 111 3.99 -2.41 -13.16
N VAL A 112 3.18 -3.14 -13.92
CA VAL A 112 2.68 -4.45 -13.47
C VAL A 112 3.84 -5.43 -13.27
N ALA A 113 4.79 -5.50 -14.20
CA ALA A 113 5.96 -6.38 -14.09
C ALA A 113 6.85 -6.00 -12.89
N LEU A 114 7.12 -4.71 -12.69
CA LEU A 114 7.90 -4.22 -11.55
C LEU A 114 7.23 -4.52 -10.22
N TYR A 115 5.91 -4.35 -10.13
CA TYR A 115 5.15 -4.66 -8.92
C TYR A 115 5.22 -6.15 -8.57
N GLN A 116 5.13 -7.01 -9.59
CA GLN A 116 5.28 -8.46 -9.40
C GLN A 116 6.70 -8.86 -8.97
N ALA A 117 7.72 -8.24 -9.56
CA ALA A 117 9.11 -8.45 -9.15
C ALA A 117 9.33 -8.02 -7.69
N LYS A 118 8.76 -6.87 -7.28
CA LYS A 118 8.80 -6.38 -5.91
C LYS A 118 8.06 -7.29 -4.93
N ARG A 119 6.92 -7.86 -5.34
CA ARG A 119 6.22 -8.86 -4.54
C ARG A 119 7.12 -10.05 -4.21
N ILE A 120 7.77 -10.63 -5.22
CA ILE A 120 8.67 -11.78 -5.04
C ILE A 120 9.86 -11.39 -4.15
N GLU A 121 10.43 -10.20 -4.36
CA GLU A 121 11.50 -9.68 -3.51
C GLU A 121 11.08 -9.59 -2.04
N PHE A 122 9.92 -8.98 -1.77
CA PHE A 122 9.43 -8.74 -0.41
C PHE A 122 8.86 -9.98 0.29
N GLU A 123 8.41 -10.99 -0.46
CA GLU A 123 8.01 -12.30 0.10
C GLU A 123 9.21 -13.07 0.70
N ILE A 124 10.44 -12.76 0.28
CA ILE A 124 11.66 -13.38 0.80
C ILE A 124 12.17 -12.56 1.99
N PRO A 125 12.55 -13.17 3.13
CA PRO A 125 13.12 -12.44 4.26
C PRO A 125 14.32 -11.57 3.86
N PRO A 126 14.45 -10.33 4.37
CA PRO A 126 15.52 -9.41 3.96
C PRO A 126 16.94 -10.00 4.00
N LEU A 127 17.22 -10.84 5.01
CA LEU A 127 18.52 -11.48 5.18
C LEU A 127 18.82 -12.58 4.14
N GLU A 128 17.79 -13.17 3.54
CA GLU A 128 17.93 -14.23 2.54
C GLU A 128 17.97 -13.67 1.10
N ARG A 129 17.58 -12.40 0.92
CA ARG A 129 17.62 -11.74 -0.39
C ARG A 129 19.06 -11.65 -0.92
N VAL A 130 19.18 -11.91 -2.22
CA VAL A 130 20.42 -11.80 -3.00
C VAL A 130 20.28 -10.64 -3.98
N TYR A 131 21.24 -9.73 -3.92
CA TYR A 131 21.32 -8.58 -4.82
C TYR A 131 22.59 -8.67 -5.65
N CYS A 132 22.56 -8.09 -6.85
CA CYS A 132 23.71 -7.99 -7.71
C CYS A 132 24.86 -7.29 -6.99
N SER A 133 26.00 -7.97 -6.87
CA SER A 133 27.20 -7.46 -6.21
C SER A 133 27.87 -6.29 -6.94
N SER A 134 27.41 -5.95 -8.16
CA SER A 134 27.84 -4.75 -8.86
C SER A 134 27.08 -3.55 -8.29
N GLN A 135 27.76 -2.69 -7.53
CA GLN A 135 27.18 -1.48 -6.92
C GLN A 135 26.37 -0.58 -7.88
N PRO A 136 26.80 -0.28 -9.12
CA PRO A 136 25.97 0.52 -10.03
C PRO A 136 24.70 -0.20 -10.50
N CYS A 137 24.61 -1.52 -10.33
CA CYS A 137 23.43 -2.30 -10.69
C CYS A 137 22.52 -2.56 -9.48
N ALA A 138 23.06 -3.16 -8.41
CA ALA A 138 22.37 -3.49 -7.16
C ALA A 138 20.98 -4.17 -7.30
N ALA A 139 20.66 -4.72 -8.47
CA ALA A 139 19.35 -5.27 -8.76
C ALA A 139 19.12 -6.58 -7.98
N PHE A 140 17.90 -6.78 -7.50
CA PHE A 140 17.48 -8.03 -6.87
C PHE A 140 17.62 -9.22 -7.84
N ILE A 141 18.17 -10.33 -7.35
CA ILE A 141 18.32 -11.58 -8.10
C ILE A 141 17.26 -12.57 -7.59
N PRO A 142 16.22 -12.88 -8.39
CA PRO A 142 15.17 -13.79 -7.95
C PRO A 142 15.71 -15.22 -7.78
N PRO A 143 15.10 -16.04 -6.89
CA PRO A 143 15.52 -17.42 -6.65
C PRO A 143 15.65 -18.28 -7.92
N ALA A 144 14.78 -18.05 -8.92
CA ALA A 144 14.83 -18.73 -10.21
C ALA A 144 16.14 -18.49 -11.02
N ARG A 145 16.96 -17.52 -10.62
CA ARG A 145 18.26 -17.20 -11.23
C ARG A 145 19.44 -17.55 -10.31
N ILE A 146 19.18 -18.30 -9.25
CA ILE A 146 20.19 -18.87 -8.38
C ILE A 146 20.43 -20.31 -8.80
N ILE A 147 21.65 -20.61 -9.25
CA ILE A 147 22.06 -21.92 -9.75
C ILE A 147 23.36 -22.28 -9.04
N SER A 148 23.42 -23.47 -8.43
CA SER A 148 24.64 -23.98 -7.77
C SER A 148 25.28 -23.00 -6.78
N GLY A 149 24.47 -22.29 -5.98
CA GLY A 149 24.96 -21.35 -4.95
C GLY A 149 25.42 -19.98 -5.46
N VAL A 150 25.22 -19.67 -6.75
CA VAL A 150 25.50 -18.36 -7.33
C VAL A 150 24.26 -17.76 -7.99
N GLY A 151 24.07 -16.45 -7.82
CA GLY A 151 23.01 -15.67 -8.42
C GLY A 151 23.47 -15.00 -9.71
N HIS A 152 22.70 -15.17 -10.79
CA HIS A 152 22.98 -14.57 -12.10
C HIS A 152 22.14 -13.31 -12.32
N CYS A 153 22.76 -12.12 -12.34
CA CYS A 153 22.04 -10.88 -12.61
C CYS A 153 21.46 -10.84 -14.04
N ALA A 154 20.19 -10.45 -14.18
CA ALA A 154 19.53 -10.31 -15.49
C ALA A 154 19.89 -9.00 -16.21
N HIS A 155 20.40 -7.99 -15.49
CA HIS A 155 20.60 -6.64 -16.03
C HIS A 155 22.03 -6.40 -16.52
N CYS A 156 23.04 -6.86 -15.77
CA CYS A 156 24.45 -6.62 -16.09
C CYS A 156 25.29 -7.91 -16.19
N SER A 157 24.64 -9.08 -16.14
CA SER A 157 25.28 -10.40 -16.21
C SER A 157 26.34 -10.70 -15.14
N THR A 158 26.47 -9.84 -14.12
CA THR A 158 27.34 -10.09 -12.97
C THR A 158 26.83 -11.31 -12.20
N ILE A 159 27.76 -12.17 -11.78
CA ILE A 159 27.48 -13.36 -10.98
C ILE A 159 27.87 -13.06 -9.53
N THR A 160 26.96 -13.33 -8.60
CA THR A 160 27.09 -13.03 -7.18
C THR A 160 27.07 -14.32 -6.36
N CYS A 161 27.98 -14.47 -5.41
CA CYS A 161 27.95 -15.57 -4.46
C CYS A 161 26.77 -15.38 -3.49
N VAL A 162 25.92 -16.40 -3.34
CA VAL A 162 24.74 -16.30 -2.45
C VAL A 162 25.16 -16.24 -0.97
N THR A 163 26.24 -16.94 -0.61
CA THR A 163 26.70 -17.05 0.78
C THR A 163 27.30 -15.75 1.31
N CYS A 164 28.25 -15.16 0.60
CA CYS A 164 28.93 -13.93 1.05
C CYS A 164 28.36 -12.64 0.43
N LYS A 165 27.42 -12.76 -0.52
CA LYS A 165 26.80 -11.64 -1.27
C LYS A 165 27.79 -10.75 -2.05
N LYS A 166 29.05 -11.17 -2.19
CA LYS A 166 30.08 -10.53 -3.02
C LYS A 166 30.11 -11.12 -4.43
N LYS A 167 30.97 -10.57 -5.31
CA LYS A 167 31.19 -11.13 -6.65
C LYS A 167 31.59 -12.61 -6.55
N SER A 168 31.08 -13.43 -7.48
CA SER A 168 31.37 -14.86 -7.54
C SER A 168 32.88 -15.11 -7.52
N HIS A 169 33.29 -16.12 -6.76
CA HIS A 169 34.67 -16.50 -6.55
C HIS A 169 34.80 -18.02 -6.52
N ASN A 170 36.03 -18.50 -6.69
CA ASN A 170 36.38 -19.91 -6.51
C ASN A 170 36.95 -20.09 -5.10
N GLY A 171 36.70 -21.24 -4.47
CA GLY A 171 37.13 -21.52 -3.10
C GLY A 171 36.18 -20.97 -2.03
N PRO A 172 36.51 -21.15 -0.73
CA PRO A 172 35.65 -20.73 0.37
C PRO A 172 35.44 -19.22 0.36
N CYS A 173 34.28 -18.77 0.85
CA CYS A 173 34.04 -17.35 1.06
C CYS A 173 35.10 -16.81 2.03
N GLY A 174 35.85 -15.80 1.59
CA GLY A 174 36.77 -15.09 2.47
C GLY A 174 36.00 -14.55 3.68
N LYS A 175 36.57 -14.72 4.87
CA LYS A 175 36.14 -13.94 6.02
C LYS A 175 36.34 -12.46 5.65
N LEU A 176 35.52 -11.56 6.18
CA LEU A 176 35.91 -10.15 6.17
C LEU A 176 37.29 -10.08 6.83
N GLU A 177 38.25 -9.42 6.19
CA GLU A 177 39.55 -9.17 6.83
C GLU A 177 39.26 -8.44 8.14
N GLU A 178 39.93 -8.85 9.22
CA GLU A 178 39.64 -8.34 10.57
C GLU A 178 39.77 -6.80 10.62
N GLU A 179 40.67 -6.24 9.81
CA GLU A 179 40.89 -4.80 9.64
C GLU A 179 39.69 -4.07 9.00
N ASP A 180 39.04 -4.68 8.00
CA ASP A 180 37.84 -4.13 7.37
C ASP A 180 36.67 -4.13 8.36
N LEU A 181 36.52 -5.21 9.12
CA LEU A 181 35.48 -5.32 10.14
C LEU A 181 35.71 -4.29 11.26
N GLN A 182 36.94 -4.16 11.74
CA GLN A 182 37.31 -3.21 12.78
C GLN A 182 37.05 -1.76 12.34
N SER A 183 37.45 -1.40 11.12
CA SER A 183 37.22 -0.07 10.55
C SER A 183 35.73 0.29 10.48
N VAL A 184 34.88 -0.69 10.14
CA VAL A 184 33.42 -0.51 10.10
C VAL A 184 32.82 -0.35 11.50
N LEU A 185 33.33 -1.09 12.50
CA LEU A 185 32.91 -0.96 13.89
C LEU A 185 33.32 0.41 14.48
N GLU A 186 34.53 0.88 14.21
CA GLU A 186 34.99 2.21 14.63
C GLU A 186 34.19 3.34 13.96
N LEU A 187 33.79 3.16 12.70
CA LEU A 187 32.87 4.09 12.06
C LEU A 187 31.51 4.10 12.76
N ALA A 188 30.97 2.91 13.06
CA ALA A 188 29.69 2.77 13.75
C ALA A 188 29.69 3.44 15.14
N GLU A 189 30.77 3.31 15.90
CA GLU A 189 30.93 4.01 17.18
C GLU A 189 30.91 5.52 17.02
N ARG A 190 31.65 6.06 16.03
CA ARG A 190 31.70 7.51 15.77
C ARG A 190 30.38 8.08 15.26
N THR A 191 29.63 7.33 14.47
CA THR A 191 28.33 7.77 13.93
C THR A 191 27.15 7.43 14.83
N GLY A 192 27.38 6.66 15.90
CA GLY A 192 26.32 6.19 16.79
C GLY A 192 25.42 5.12 16.16
N TRP A 193 25.90 4.39 15.15
CA TRP A 193 25.21 3.22 14.60
C TRP A 193 25.20 2.08 15.63
N LYS A 194 24.09 1.36 15.72
CA LYS A 194 23.90 0.29 16.70
C LYS A 194 23.91 -1.07 16.04
N ARG A 195 24.56 -2.05 16.67
CA ARG A 195 24.48 -3.45 16.22
C ARG A 195 23.23 -4.10 16.79
N CYS A 196 22.51 -4.83 15.95
CA CYS A 196 21.45 -5.71 16.39
C CYS A 196 22.03 -6.84 17.27
N GLY A 197 21.53 -7.00 18.50
CA GLY A 197 21.98 -8.06 19.41
C GLY A 197 21.73 -9.48 18.88
N LYS A 198 20.70 -9.67 18.04
CA LYS A 198 20.35 -10.97 17.47
C LYS A 198 21.18 -11.36 16.25
N CYS A 199 21.40 -10.44 15.30
CA CYS A 199 22.02 -10.77 14.00
C CYS A 199 23.29 -9.98 13.69
N GLY A 200 23.73 -9.08 14.57
CA GLY A 200 24.95 -8.30 14.42
C GLY A 200 24.96 -7.25 13.30
N HIS A 201 23.84 -7.05 12.58
CA HIS A 201 23.73 -5.99 11.57
C HIS A 201 23.83 -4.60 12.21
N LEU A 202 24.54 -3.69 11.53
CA LEU A 202 24.58 -2.29 11.89
C LEU A 202 23.33 -1.58 11.43
N ILE A 203 22.76 -0.77 12.32
CA ILE A 203 21.51 -0.06 12.14
C ILE A 203 21.81 1.41 12.40
N GLU A 204 21.49 2.24 11.41
CA GLU A 204 21.52 3.69 11.53
C GLU A 204 20.12 4.20 11.90
N LYS A 205 20.06 5.17 12.82
CA LYS A 205 18.86 5.91 13.14
C LYS A 205 18.98 7.32 12.56
N SER A 206 18.05 7.70 11.68
CA SER A 206 18.01 9.05 11.12
C SER A 206 17.33 10.05 12.06
N VAL A 207 16.09 9.78 12.48
CA VAL A 207 15.29 10.62 13.40
C VAL A 207 14.20 9.78 14.09
N GLY A 208 13.61 10.28 15.18
CA GLY A 208 12.38 9.73 15.76
C GLY A 208 12.55 8.82 16.99
N CYS A 209 11.64 7.85 17.14
CA CYS A 209 11.52 6.96 18.31
C CYS A 209 12.77 6.08 18.50
N ASN A 210 13.04 5.66 19.75
CA ASN A 210 14.12 4.72 20.06
C ASN A 210 13.71 3.25 19.86
N HIS A 211 12.41 2.93 19.72
CA HIS A 211 11.98 1.58 19.36
C HIS A 211 12.34 1.31 17.90
N MET A 212 13.24 0.34 17.67
CA MET A 212 13.72 -0.05 16.35
C MET A 212 13.44 -1.53 16.12
N ILE A 213 13.11 -1.90 14.88
CA ILE A 213 12.96 -3.29 14.45
C ILE A 213 14.04 -3.57 13.40
N CYS A 214 14.92 -4.52 13.68
CA CYS A 214 15.95 -4.95 12.75
C CYS A 214 15.33 -5.73 11.57
N LEU A 215 16.04 -5.79 10.44
CA LEU A 215 15.70 -6.65 9.28
C LEU A 215 15.58 -8.15 9.62
N CYS A 216 16.13 -8.60 10.75
CA CYS A 216 15.97 -9.97 11.25
C CYS A 216 14.70 -10.16 12.12
N GLY A 217 13.89 -9.12 12.29
CA GLY A 217 12.69 -9.09 13.13
C GLY A 217 12.95 -8.79 14.60
N ASN A 218 14.19 -8.61 15.05
CA ASN A 218 14.49 -8.26 16.44
C ASN A 218 14.07 -6.82 16.74
N ASP A 219 13.15 -6.62 17.66
CA ASP A 219 12.84 -5.31 18.23
C ASP A 219 13.83 -4.98 19.36
N PHE A 220 14.29 -3.73 19.42
CA PHE A 220 15.19 -3.26 20.47
C PHE A 220 15.17 -1.73 20.59
N CYS A 221 15.52 -1.24 21.77
CA CYS A 221 15.72 0.18 22.00
C CYS A 221 17.09 0.63 21.46
N TYR A 222 17.11 1.60 20.58
CA TYR A 222 18.34 2.14 19.98
C TYR A 222 19.30 2.77 20.99
N ASN A 223 18.78 3.26 22.13
CA ASN A 223 19.61 3.89 23.15
C ASN A 223 20.39 2.86 23.97
N CYS A 224 19.67 1.91 24.59
CA CYS A 224 20.24 0.94 25.53
C CYS A 224 20.53 -0.44 24.92
N GLY A 225 20.00 -0.76 23.73
CA GLY A 225 20.20 -2.05 23.06
C GLY A 225 19.35 -3.21 23.59
N LYS A 226 18.58 -3.00 24.68
CA LYS A 226 17.68 -4.00 25.28
C LYS A 226 16.41 -4.19 24.44
N ASN A 227 15.63 -5.22 24.75
CA ASN A 227 14.32 -5.41 24.13
C ASN A 227 13.46 -4.13 24.29
N SER A 228 12.67 -3.79 23.27
CA SER A 228 11.95 -2.51 23.29
C SER A 228 10.88 -2.47 24.37
N ARG A 229 10.21 -3.60 24.61
CA ARG A 229 9.21 -3.74 25.67
C ARG A 229 9.84 -3.62 27.04
N GLN A 230 10.96 -4.33 27.28
CA GLN A 230 11.75 -4.17 28.52
C GLN A 230 12.14 -2.70 28.76
N SER A 231 12.61 -2.02 27.71
CA SER A 231 13.05 -0.62 27.80
C SER A 231 11.91 0.35 28.08
N ILE A 232 10.70 0.08 27.55
CA ILE A 232 9.50 0.88 27.81
C ILE A 232 9.04 0.68 29.26
N ILE A 233 9.01 -0.56 29.76
CA ILE A 233 8.64 -0.87 31.14
C ILE A 233 9.62 -0.20 32.12
N ALA A 234 10.93 -0.33 31.87
CA ALA A 234 11.95 0.32 32.69
C ALA A 234 11.78 1.84 32.74
N ALA A 235 11.50 2.49 31.59
CA ALA A 235 11.29 3.93 31.53
C ALA A 235 10.03 4.37 32.29
N GLN A 236 8.92 3.64 32.13
CA GLN A 236 7.67 3.94 32.83
C GLN A 236 7.82 3.81 34.35
N MET A 237 8.46 2.73 34.82
CA MET A 237 8.67 2.50 36.25
C MET A 237 9.63 3.53 36.87
N ALA A 238 10.68 3.93 36.15
CA ALA A 238 11.58 4.99 36.60
C ALA A 238 10.85 6.34 36.75
N GLU A 239 9.89 6.64 35.87
CA GLU A 239 9.04 7.84 35.99
C GLU A 239 8.07 7.74 37.19
N ASP A 240 7.46 6.57 37.43
CA ASP A 240 6.42 6.38 38.44
C ASP A 240 6.95 6.20 39.87
N THR A 241 8.09 5.53 40.02
CA THR A 241 8.64 5.14 41.34
C THR A 241 9.95 5.83 41.69
N GLY A 242 10.68 6.35 40.70
CA GLY A 242 12.03 6.86 40.89
C GLY A 242 13.08 5.78 41.19
N GLU A 243 12.72 4.51 41.08
CA GLU A 243 13.60 3.36 41.35
C GLU A 243 14.05 2.69 40.04
N GLU A 244 15.32 2.31 39.96
CA GLU A 244 15.86 1.50 38.87
C GLU A 244 15.55 0.01 39.14
N MET A 245 14.68 -0.60 38.33
CA MET A 245 14.48 -2.05 38.35
C MET A 245 15.60 -2.78 37.61
N ASP A 246 16.04 -3.90 38.17
CA ASP A 246 16.96 -4.79 37.47
C ASP A 246 16.27 -5.56 36.32
N ASP A 247 17.09 -6.08 35.40
CA ASP A 247 16.61 -6.74 34.19
C ASP A 247 15.86 -8.05 34.48
N GLU A 248 16.16 -8.72 35.60
CA GLU A 248 15.58 -10.01 35.99
C GLU A 248 14.12 -9.81 36.45
N MET A 249 13.87 -8.78 37.27
CA MET A 249 12.53 -8.40 37.69
C MET A 249 11.63 -7.98 36.51
N ILE A 250 12.18 -7.28 35.51
CA ILE A 250 11.43 -6.89 34.31
C ILE A 250 11.08 -8.12 33.47
N GLU A 251 12.01 -9.07 33.34
CA GLU A 251 11.76 -10.33 32.63
C GLU A 251 10.67 -11.18 33.30
N GLU A 252 10.67 -11.27 34.63
CA GLU A 252 9.62 -11.96 35.39
C GLU A 252 8.25 -11.30 35.18
N MET A 253 8.18 -9.97 35.26
CA MET A 253 6.93 -9.23 35.01
C MET A 253 6.41 -9.42 33.59
N MET A 254 7.30 -9.37 32.60
CA MET A 254 6.93 -9.63 31.20
C MET A 254 6.47 -11.07 30.99
N ALA A 255 7.10 -12.03 31.65
CA ALA A 255 6.71 -13.44 31.58
C ALA A 255 5.34 -13.68 32.23
N GLU A 256 5.03 -13.03 33.36
CA GLU A 256 3.71 -13.07 33.98
C GLU A 256 2.63 -12.46 33.10
N GLU A 257 2.88 -11.32 32.46
CA GLU A 257 1.93 -10.70 31.53
C GLU A 257 1.64 -11.60 30.31
N VAL A 258 2.68 -12.21 29.73
CA VAL A 258 2.52 -13.19 28.64
C VAL A 258 1.76 -14.43 29.13
N MET A 259 1.96 -14.87 30.37
CA MET A 259 1.16 -15.96 30.96
C MET A 259 -0.29 -15.55 31.17
N VAL A 260 -0.58 -14.30 31.55
CA VAL A 260 -1.95 -13.76 31.64
C VAL A 260 -2.58 -13.72 30.24
N ASP A 261 -1.87 -13.25 29.22
CA ASP A 261 -2.37 -13.21 27.83
C ASP A 261 -2.61 -14.63 27.29
N LEU A 262 -1.69 -15.57 27.51
CA LEU A 262 -1.86 -16.97 27.09
C LEU A 262 -2.95 -17.68 27.89
N VAL A 263 -3.15 -17.33 29.16
CA VAL A 263 -4.29 -17.82 29.96
C VAL A 263 -5.58 -17.19 29.47
N ALA A 264 -5.60 -15.92 29.09
CA ALA A 264 -6.77 -15.26 28.47
C ALA A 264 -7.11 -15.90 27.12
N GLU A 265 -6.12 -16.16 26.26
CA GLU A 265 -6.30 -16.89 24.99
C GLU A 265 -6.74 -18.35 25.21
N ARG A 266 -6.28 -19.01 26.29
CA ARG A 266 -6.70 -20.38 26.65
C ARG A 266 -8.04 -20.42 27.40
N MET A 267 -8.50 -19.30 27.94
CA MET A 267 -9.80 -19.14 28.58
C MET A 267 -10.91 -18.71 27.61
N ASP A 268 -10.67 -18.71 26.29
CA ASP A 268 -11.67 -18.29 25.29
C ASP A 268 -12.27 -19.47 24.49
N GLU A 269 -12.87 -20.45 25.19
CA GLU A 269 -13.86 -21.37 24.60
C GLU A 269 -15.22 -21.34 25.32
N ARG A 270 -15.40 -20.50 26.35
CA ARG A 270 -16.65 -20.48 27.16
C ARG A 270 -17.25 -19.11 27.43
N ASP A 271 -16.87 -18.07 26.69
CA ASP A 271 -17.54 -16.77 26.79
C ASP A 271 -17.68 -16.09 25.42
N TRP A 272 -18.60 -16.61 24.61
CA TRP A 272 -18.90 -16.12 23.25
C TRP A 272 -19.88 -14.93 23.21
N ASP A 273 -20.29 -14.38 24.36
CA ASP A 273 -21.43 -13.46 24.44
C ASP A 273 -21.08 -11.95 24.34
N GLU A 274 -19.81 -11.56 24.21
CA GLU A 274 -19.44 -10.13 24.12
C GLU A 274 -18.87 -9.67 22.76
N ARG A 275 -18.80 -10.52 21.74
CA ARG A 275 -18.45 -10.06 20.38
C ARG A 275 -19.67 -9.41 19.73
N PRO A 276 -19.65 -8.13 19.33
CA PRO A 276 -20.77 -7.52 18.64
C PRO A 276 -21.03 -8.29 17.34
N CYS A 277 -22.20 -8.92 17.26
CA CYS A 277 -22.61 -9.69 16.09
C CYS A 277 -22.68 -8.76 14.87
N ASN A 278 -21.92 -9.07 13.81
CA ASN A 278 -22.08 -8.38 12.52
C ASN A 278 -23.37 -8.86 11.84
N HIS A 279 -24.48 -8.21 12.17
CA HIS A 279 -25.80 -8.73 11.87
C HIS A 279 -26.06 -8.88 10.36
N ARG A 280 -26.21 -10.13 9.92
CA ARG A 280 -26.65 -10.47 8.56
C ARG A 280 -28.08 -10.98 8.57
N TRP A 281 -29.00 -10.14 8.12
CA TRP A 281 -30.44 -10.34 8.27
C TRP A 281 -31.08 -11.20 7.18
N ASN A 282 -31.88 -12.18 7.58
CA ASN A 282 -32.87 -12.87 6.75
C ASN A 282 -34.27 -12.35 7.05
N ARG A 283 -35.11 -12.22 6.02
CA ARG A 283 -36.52 -11.87 6.21
C ARG A 283 -37.29 -13.12 6.63
N LEU A 284 -38.08 -13.03 7.69
CA LEU A 284 -39.06 -14.06 8.05
C LEU A 284 -40.33 -13.83 7.24
N LEU A 285 -41.02 -14.91 6.86
CA LEU A 285 -42.29 -14.78 6.11
C LEU A 285 -43.51 -14.80 7.03
N GLU A 286 -43.35 -15.31 8.25
CA GLU A 286 -44.39 -15.38 9.26
C GLU A 286 -44.33 -14.16 10.19
N PRO A 287 -45.48 -13.68 10.71
CA PRO A 287 -45.50 -12.64 11.72
C PRO A 287 -44.78 -13.08 13.00
N SER A 288 -43.86 -12.25 13.48
CA SER A 288 -43.10 -12.52 14.71
C SER A 288 -42.92 -11.24 15.54
N ASN A 289 -42.60 -11.42 16.83
CA ASN A 289 -42.32 -10.33 17.75
C ASN A 289 -40.89 -9.83 17.56
N CYS A 290 -40.72 -8.52 17.46
CA CYS A 290 -39.41 -7.88 17.54
C CYS A 290 -38.89 -8.00 18.98
N GLN A 291 -37.69 -8.54 19.16
CA GLN A 291 -37.07 -8.69 20.48
C GLN A 291 -36.57 -7.36 21.07
N GLU A 292 -36.34 -6.34 20.23
CA GLU A 292 -35.92 -5.00 20.67
C GLU A 292 -37.09 -4.14 21.16
N CYS A 293 -38.15 -4.02 20.35
CA CYS A 293 -39.28 -3.13 20.68
C CYS A 293 -40.54 -3.85 21.16
N GLY A 294 -40.52 -5.19 21.23
CA GLY A 294 -41.64 -6.02 21.69
C GLY A 294 -42.85 -6.09 20.75
N LYS A 295 -42.86 -5.34 19.64
CA LYS A 295 -44.02 -5.28 18.73
C LYS A 295 -44.11 -6.52 17.86
N THR A 296 -45.32 -7.08 17.71
CA THR A 296 -45.61 -8.08 16.68
C THR A 296 -45.68 -7.41 15.31
N VAL A 297 -44.87 -7.88 14.38
CA VAL A 297 -44.78 -7.30 13.03
C VAL A 297 -45.12 -8.38 12.01
N GLN A 298 -45.98 -8.06 11.05
CA GLN A 298 -46.34 -8.98 9.97
C GLN A 298 -45.12 -9.29 9.09
N GLY A 299 -45.02 -10.53 8.62
CA GLY A 299 -43.79 -11.16 8.10
C GLY A 299 -42.94 -10.29 7.16
N TYR A 300 -43.55 -9.47 6.31
CA TYR A 300 -42.79 -8.60 5.41
C TYR A 300 -41.89 -7.57 6.10
N ASN A 301 -42.00 -7.30 7.40
CA ASN A 301 -41.19 -6.30 8.11
C ASN A 301 -40.42 -6.85 9.31
N ILE A 302 -40.23 -8.17 9.41
CA ILE A 302 -39.52 -8.84 10.50
C ILE A 302 -38.33 -9.67 9.98
N PHE A 303 -37.21 -9.59 10.67
CA PHE A 303 -35.94 -10.17 10.23
C PHE A 303 -35.28 -10.94 11.36
N VAL A 304 -34.54 -11.99 11.00
CA VAL A 304 -33.71 -12.78 11.92
C VAL A 304 -32.25 -12.69 11.52
N CYS A 305 -31.36 -12.47 12.47
CA CYS A 305 -29.92 -12.50 12.24
C CYS A 305 -29.46 -13.94 12.01
N ARG A 306 -28.69 -14.18 10.94
CA ARG A 306 -28.14 -15.52 10.64
C ARG A 306 -27.09 -16.00 11.64
N ALA A 307 -26.52 -15.09 12.44
CA ALA A 307 -25.40 -15.40 13.32
C ALA A 307 -25.82 -15.51 14.79
N CYS A 308 -26.65 -14.58 15.29
CA CYS A 308 -27.08 -14.56 16.69
C CYS A 308 -28.59 -14.81 16.89
N GLU A 309 -29.31 -15.14 15.83
CA GLU A 309 -30.76 -15.42 15.84
C GLU A 309 -31.66 -14.30 16.38
N LEU A 310 -31.11 -13.11 16.66
CA LEU A 310 -31.88 -11.93 17.05
C LEU A 310 -32.97 -11.64 16.01
N VAL A 311 -34.21 -11.47 16.47
CA VAL A 311 -35.38 -11.13 15.66
C VAL A 311 -35.71 -9.65 15.83
N ALA A 312 -35.45 -8.86 14.79
CA ALA A 312 -35.63 -7.41 14.80
C ALA A 312 -36.55 -6.95 13.65
N CYS A 313 -37.39 -5.94 13.93
CA CYS A 313 -38.21 -5.33 12.90
C CYS A 313 -37.36 -4.44 11.98
N LEU A 314 -37.93 -4.03 10.83
CA LEU A 314 -37.24 -3.19 9.84
C LEU A 314 -36.63 -1.91 10.42
N ALA A 315 -37.26 -1.31 11.44
CA ALA A 315 -36.78 -0.11 12.11
C ALA A 315 -35.62 -0.43 13.06
N CYS A 316 -35.83 -1.34 14.01
CA CYS A 316 -34.83 -1.67 15.03
C CYS A 316 -33.53 -2.24 14.43
N ARG A 317 -33.60 -2.99 13.32
CA ARG A 317 -32.39 -3.53 12.69
C ARG A 317 -31.47 -2.48 12.04
N GLN A 318 -31.91 -1.23 11.86
CA GLN A 318 -31.09 -0.16 11.29
C GLN A 318 -30.20 0.51 12.33
N GLU A 319 -30.44 0.21 13.61
CA GLU A 319 -29.70 0.72 14.77
C GLU A 319 -28.55 -0.24 15.18
N HIS A 320 -28.37 -1.35 14.44
CA HIS A 320 -27.34 -2.39 14.60
C HIS A 320 -26.60 -2.65 13.28
#